data_AF-A0A7V9HG75-F1
#
_entry.id   AF-A0A7V9HG75-F1
#
_cell.length_a   1.000
_cell.length_b   1.000
_cell.length_c   1.000
_cell.angle_alpha   90.00
_cell.angle_beta   90.00
_cell.angle_gamma   90.00
#
_symmetry.space_group_name_H-M   'P 1'
#
loop_
_entity.id
_entity.type
_entity.pdbx_description
1 polymer ?
#
loop_
_entity_poly.entity_id
_entity_poly.type
_entity_poly.pdbx_seq_one_letter_code
_entity_poly.pdbx_strand_id
1 'polypeptide(L)'
;MSNAERQARYRARRVMDPVTVITRARRPADRRSRPQRWRDAVNELLVLQAGYAEWLTTLPEGLRDSRTAAALEAIVDLDLAELTACDPPRGYGRD
;
A
#
# COMPACT_ATOMS: atom_id res chain seq x y z
N MET A 1 -43.20 -0.08 -34.54
CA MET A 1 -42.53 0.60 -33.40
C MET A 1 -41.10 0.94 -33.75
N SER A 2 -40.77 2.24 -33.78
CA SER A 2 -39.45 2.76 -34.16
C SER A 2 -38.42 2.63 -33.03
N ASN A 3 -37.13 2.65 -33.36
CA ASN A 3 -36.04 2.65 -32.38
C ASN A 3 -36.14 3.87 -31.43
N ALA A 4 -36.56 5.01 -31.96
CA ALA A 4 -36.78 6.24 -31.20
C ALA A 4 -37.86 6.07 -30.11
N GLU A 5 -38.97 5.41 -30.41
CA GLU A 5 -40.03 5.13 -29.42
C GLU A 5 -39.55 4.14 -28.35
N ARG A 6 -38.75 3.14 -28.75
CA ARG A 6 -38.13 2.20 -27.80
C ARG A 6 -37.20 2.92 -26.83
N GLN A 7 -36.37 3.83 -27.32
CA GLN A 7 -35.48 4.63 -26.46
C GLN A 7 -36.25 5.60 -25.56
N ALA A 8 -37.29 6.25 -26.05
CA ALA A 8 -38.14 7.13 -25.22
C ALA A 8 -38.78 6.35 -24.07
N ARG A 9 -39.35 5.18 -24.35
CA ARG A 9 -39.94 4.29 -23.32
C ARG A 9 -38.91 3.76 -22.34
N TYR A 10 -37.71 3.41 -22.80
CA TYR A 10 -36.63 2.96 -21.94
C TYR A 10 -36.18 4.06 -20.96
N ARG A 11 -36.02 5.31 -21.43
CA ARG A 11 -35.68 6.45 -20.56
C ARG A 11 -36.79 6.74 -19.57
N ALA A 12 -38.06 6.74 -20.00
CA ALA A 12 -39.20 6.95 -19.11
C ALA A 12 -39.22 5.91 -17.97
N ARG A 13 -38.98 4.63 -18.27
CA ARG A 13 -38.87 3.57 -17.25
C ARG A 13 -37.72 3.81 -16.27
N ARG A 14 -36.55 4.28 -16.74
CA ARG A 14 -35.38 4.53 -15.88
C ARG A 14 -35.51 5.76 -14.99
N VAL A 15 -36.34 6.74 -15.36
CA VAL A 15 -36.63 7.91 -14.53
C VAL A 15 -37.64 7.54 -13.42
N MET A 16 -38.58 6.64 -13.71
CA MET A 16 -39.58 6.19 -12.75
C MET A 16 -39.07 5.17 -11.72
N ASP A 17 -38.00 4.46 -12.05
CA ASP A 17 -37.35 3.50 -11.16
C ASP A 17 -35.88 3.89 -11.00
N PRO A 18 -35.57 4.91 -10.17
CA PRO A 18 -34.20 5.26 -9.87
C PRO A 18 -33.60 4.10 -9.08
N VAL A 19 -32.94 3.19 -9.80
CA VAL A 19 -32.06 2.18 -9.21
C VAL A 19 -31.11 2.96 -8.31
N THR A 20 -31.35 2.87 -7.01
CA THR A 20 -30.54 3.54 -6.01
C THR A 20 -29.20 2.84 -6.05
N VAL A 21 -28.27 3.37 -6.85
CA VAL A 21 -26.89 2.91 -6.83
C VAL A 21 -26.38 3.36 -5.47
N ILE A 22 -26.44 2.46 -4.49
CA ILE A 22 -25.78 2.65 -3.20
C ILE A 22 -24.28 2.62 -3.52
N THR A 23 -23.74 3.78 -3.88
CA THR A 23 -22.31 4.04 -3.88
C THR A 23 -21.88 4.05 -2.43
N ARG A 24 -21.61 2.86 -1.86
CA ARG A 24 -20.80 2.78 -0.64
C ARG A 24 -19.59 3.66 -0.91
N ALA A 25 -19.36 4.68 -0.07
CA ALA A 25 -18.20 5.55 -0.17
C ALA A 25 -16.96 4.64 -0.17
N ARG A 26 -16.45 4.36 -1.37
CA ARG A 26 -15.32 3.45 -1.54
C ARG A 26 -14.16 4.23 -0.95
N ARG A 27 -13.58 3.73 0.14
CA ARG A 27 -12.29 4.21 0.66
C ARG A 27 -11.40 4.45 -0.56
N PRO A 28 -10.78 5.63 -0.73
CA PRO A 28 -10.00 5.90 -1.92
C PRO A 28 -9.03 4.74 -2.09
N ALA A 29 -9.20 4.00 -3.17
CA ALA A 29 -8.35 2.85 -3.44
C ALA A 29 -6.93 3.39 -3.50
N ASP A 30 -6.02 2.78 -2.75
CA ASP A 30 -4.59 3.07 -2.90
C ASP A 30 -4.27 2.92 -4.39
N ARG A 31 -3.92 4.04 -5.03
CA ARG A 31 -3.70 4.12 -6.48
C ARG A 31 -2.29 3.67 -6.86
N ARG A 32 -1.47 3.31 -5.87
CA ARG A 32 -0.13 2.81 -6.13
C ARG A 32 -0.22 1.42 -6.70
N SER A 33 0.55 1.21 -7.76
CA SER A 33 0.76 -0.10 -8.36
C SER A 33 1.29 -1.09 -7.33
N ARG A 34 1.05 -2.39 -7.49
CA ARG A 34 1.67 -3.40 -6.61
C ARG A 34 3.20 -3.28 -6.57
N PRO A 35 3.91 -3.10 -7.71
CA PRO A 35 5.35 -2.81 -7.71
C PRO A 35 5.73 -1.54 -6.95
N GLN A 36 4.92 -0.48 -7.05
CA GLN A 36 5.18 0.76 -6.31
C GLN A 36 5.00 0.57 -4.81
N ARG A 37 3.95 -0.15 -4.37
CA ARG A 37 3.75 -0.50 -2.96
C ARG A 37 4.88 -1.35 -2.41
N TRP A 38 5.44 -2.27 -3.20
CA TRP A 38 6.63 -3.04 -2.83
C TRP A 38 7.83 -2.13 -2.59
N ARG A 39 8.17 -1.28 -3.57
CA ARG A 39 9.31 -0.36 -3.46
C ARG A 39 9.16 0.60 -2.28
N ASP A 40 7.96 1.16 -2.09
CA ASP A 40 7.68 2.05 -0.96
C ASP A 40 7.86 1.34 0.38
N ALA A 41 7.37 0.10 0.51
CA ALA A 41 7.51 -0.68 1.74
C ALA A 41 8.97 -1.08 2.03
N VAL A 42 9.72 -1.51 1.02
CA VAL A 42 11.16 -1.80 1.16
C VAL A 42 11.91 -0.54 1.58
N ASN A 43 11.60 0.61 0.97
CA ASN A 43 12.21 1.88 1.34
C ASN A 43 11.85 2.31 2.78
N GLU A 44 10.60 2.11 3.20
CA GLU A 44 10.16 2.39 4.58
C GLU A 44 10.94 1.52 5.59
N LEU A 45 11.13 0.24 5.31
CA LEU A 45 11.93 -0.66 6.14
C LEU A 45 13.40 -0.20 6.23
N LEU A 46 14.01 0.21 5.12
CA LEU A 46 15.37 0.74 5.10
C LEU A 46 15.52 2.01 5.94
N VAL A 47 14.55 2.93 5.87
CA VAL A 47 14.54 4.16 6.68
C VAL A 47 14.43 3.82 8.16
N LEU A 48 13.55 2.88 8.53
CA LEU A 48 13.42 2.43 9.92
C LEU A 48 14.71 1.78 10.42
N GLN A 49 15.32 0.89 9.63
CA GLN A 49 16.58 0.25 9.99
C GLN A 49 17.70 1.28 10.24
N ALA A 50 17.82 2.29 9.35
CA ALA A 50 18.79 3.37 9.55
C ALA A 50 18.54 4.15 10.85
N GLY A 51 17.28 4.45 11.16
CA GLY A 51 16.92 5.10 12.43
C GLY A 51 17.24 4.25 13.66
N TYR A 52 17.03 2.93 13.58
CA TYR A 52 17.42 2.01 14.67
C TYR A 52 18.94 1.87 14.80
N ALA A 53 19.69 1.92 13.69
CA ALA A 53 21.15 1.94 13.72
C ALA A 53 21.68 3.20 14.41
N GLU A 54 21.11 4.38 14.11
CA GLU A 54 21.45 5.63 14.78
C GLU A 54 21.10 5.59 16.28
N TRP A 55 19.96 4.99 16.63
CA TRP A 55 19.62 4.81 18.04
C TRP A 55 20.62 3.89 18.75
N LEU A 56 21.04 2.80 18.10
CA LEU A 56 22.05 1.90 18.65
C LEU A 56 23.41 2.58 18.85
N THR A 57 23.82 3.46 17.94
CA THR A 57 25.10 4.18 18.06
C THR A 57 25.09 5.19 19.20
N THR A 58 23.95 5.83 19.43
CA THR A 58 23.74 6.83 20.50
C THR A 58 23.31 6.23 21.84
N LEU A 59 23.21 4.90 21.94
CA LEU A 59 22.76 4.21 23.15
C LEU A 59 23.75 4.41 24.32
N PRO A 60 23.27 4.79 25.51
CA PRO A 60 24.11 4.90 26.71
C PRO A 60 24.79 3.57 27.08
N GLU A 61 26.01 3.65 27.60
CA GLU A 61 26.82 2.45 27.93
C GLU A 61 26.10 1.49 28.88
N GLY A 62 25.41 2.03 29.90
CA GLY A 62 24.64 1.22 30.86
C GLY A 62 23.45 0.45 30.27
N LEU A 63 23.12 0.67 28.99
CA LEU A 63 22.05 -0.04 28.28
C LEU A 63 22.57 -0.97 27.18
N ARG A 64 23.89 -1.09 27.00
CA ARG A 64 24.50 -1.94 25.95
C ARG A 64 24.19 -3.43 26.11
N ASP A 65 24.08 -3.92 27.34
CA ASP A 65 23.71 -5.32 27.62
C ASP A 65 22.20 -5.53 27.80
N SER A 66 21.38 -4.52 27.49
CA SER A 66 19.93 -4.60 27.68
C SER A 66 19.24 -5.38 26.56
N ARG A 67 18.02 -5.86 26.84
CA ARG A 67 17.13 -6.43 25.81
C ARG A 67 16.86 -5.44 24.67
N THR A 68 16.89 -4.13 24.94
CA THR A 68 16.71 -3.09 23.92
C THR A 68 17.87 -3.07 22.95
N ALA A 69 19.11 -3.11 23.45
CA ALA A 69 20.31 -3.17 22.59
C ALA A 69 20.28 -4.40 21.68
N ALA A 70 20.00 -5.58 22.25
CA ALA A 70 19.88 -6.83 21.48
C ALA A 70 18.78 -6.76 20.40
N ALA A 71 17.66 -6.10 20.67
CA ALA A 71 16.59 -5.92 19.69
C ALA A 71 16.99 -4.95 18.56
N LEU A 72 17.70 -3.86 18.90
CA LEU A 72 18.22 -2.92 17.91
C LEU A 72 19.26 -3.59 17.01
N GLU A 73 20.20 -4.33 17.58
CA GLU A 73 21.19 -5.12 16.85
C GLU A 73 20.51 -6.12 15.91
N ALA A 74 19.53 -6.88 16.39
CA ALA A 74 18.80 -7.83 15.56
C ALA A 74 18.08 -7.17 14.36
N ILE A 75 17.59 -5.93 14.51
CA ILE A 75 16.97 -5.19 13.41
C ILE A 75 18.03 -4.66 12.44
N VAL A 76 19.15 -4.15 12.96
CA VAL A 76 20.26 -3.60 12.16
C VAL A 76 20.96 -4.70 11.36
N ASP A 77 21.02 -5.93 11.88
CA ASP A 77 21.64 -7.09 11.23
C ASP A 77 20.77 -7.72 10.13
N LEU A 78 19.51 -7.29 9.97
CA LEU A 78 18.67 -7.77 8.87
C LEU A 78 19.24 -7.32 7.51
N ASP A 79 19.53 -8.28 6.63
CA ASP A 79 19.92 -7.97 5.26
C ASP A 79 18.71 -7.57 4.41
N LEU A 80 18.39 -6.26 4.40
CA LEU A 80 17.34 -5.69 3.55
C LEU A 80 17.79 -5.45 2.10
N ALA A 81 19.06 -5.69 1.77
CA ALA A 81 19.55 -5.54 0.40
C ALA A 81 18.95 -6.62 -0.51
N GLU A 82 18.71 -7.83 0.02
CA GLU A 82 18.02 -8.91 -0.71
C GLU A 82 16.60 -8.52 -1.14
N LEU A 83 15.87 -7.80 -0.28
CA LEU A 83 14.53 -7.27 -0.61
C LEU A 83 14.61 -6.19 -1.69
N THR A 84 15.66 -5.38 -1.67
CA THR A 84 15.90 -4.33 -2.67
C THR A 84 16.24 -4.92 -4.04
N ALA A 85 16.92 -6.07 -4.07
CA ALA A 85 17.29 -6.77 -5.29
C ALA A 85 16.09 -7.47 -5.98
N CYS A 86 15.00 -7.70 -5.26
CA CYS A 86 13.79 -8.33 -5.80
C CYS A 86 13.00 -7.36 -6.70
N ASP A 87 12.81 -7.73 -7.98
CA ASP A 87 11.88 -7.01 -8.88
C ASP A 87 10.48 -7.65 -8.80
N PRO A 88 9.48 -6.95 -8.24
CA PRO A 88 8.12 -7.48 -8.16
C PRO A 88 7.53 -7.63 -9.57
N PRO A 89 6.74 -8.68 -9.82
CA PRO A 89 6.13 -8.89 -11.12
C PRO A 89 5.25 -7.70 -11.49
N ARG A 90 5.37 -7.25 -12.74
CA ARG A 90 4.47 -6.22 -13.28
C ARG A 90 3.05 -6.79 -13.32
N GLY A 91 2.11 -6.12 -12.66
CA GLY A 91 0.70 -6.49 -12.76
C GLY A 91 0.24 -6.45 -14.22
N TYR A 92 -0.58 -7.41 -14.64
CA TYR A 92 -1.30 -7.35 -15.92
C TYR A 92 -2.29 -6.17 -15.88
N GLY A 93 -1.82 -4.96 -16.20
CA GLY A 93 -2.62 -3.79 -16.59
C GLY A 93 -3.75 -3.35 -15.64
N ARG A 94 -3.64 -3.61 -14.33
CA ARG A 94 -4.66 -3.25 -13.32
C ARG A 94 -4.15 -2.34 -12.20
N ASP A 95 -2.94 -1.84 -12.36
CA ASP A 95 -2.38 -0.78 -11.52
C ASP A 95 -2.65 0.59 -12.14
#